data_AF-A0A8I1RXK8-F1
#
_entry.id   AF-A0A8I1RXK8-F1
#
_cell.length_a   1.000
_cell.length_b   1.000
_cell.length_c   1.000
_cell.angle_alpha   90.00
_cell.angle_beta   90.00
_cell.angle_gamma   90.00
#
_symmetry.space_group_name_H-M   'P 1'
#
loop_
_entity.id
_entity.type
_entity.pdbx_description
1 polymer ?
#
loop_
_entity_poly.entity_id
_entity_poly.type
_entity_poly.pdbx_seq_one_letter_code
_entity_poly.pdbx_strand_id
1 'polypeptide(L)'
;MNRTGKIIVVVALVLVAISAVMSYRGTQGFNPVEIDAIKQQITDDFTAKKMTVTEVSMLRRAPHELAGYVKFKTPGSDEVQQKPCTAVMAADKTTSWNCQ
;
A
#
# COMPACT_ATOMS: atom_id res chain seq x y z
N MET A 1 -23.30 34.73 -17.41
CA MET A 1 -22.63 33.42 -17.53
C MET A 1 -22.12 33.01 -16.14
N ASN A 2 -22.91 32.20 -15.42
CA ASN A 2 -22.77 31.96 -13.98
C ASN A 2 -21.44 31.26 -13.64
N ARG A 3 -20.60 31.93 -12.84
CA ARG A 3 -19.35 31.38 -12.27
C ARG A 3 -19.57 30.06 -11.52
N THR A 4 -20.76 29.86 -10.95
CA THR A 4 -21.14 28.67 -10.18
C THR A 4 -21.31 27.42 -11.05
N GLY A 5 -21.72 27.57 -12.31
CA GLY A 5 -21.94 26.42 -13.21
C GLY A 5 -20.65 25.73 -13.65
N LYS A 6 -19.55 26.49 -13.78
CA LYS A 6 -18.26 25.93 -14.19
C LYS A 6 -17.62 25.07 -13.09
N ILE A 7 -17.77 25.44 -11.83
CA ILE A 7 -17.19 24.69 -10.70
C ILE A 7 -17.89 23.33 -10.55
N ILE A 8 -19.21 23.29 -10.67
CA ILE A 8 -19.99 22.05 -10.53
C ILE A 8 -19.64 21.04 -11.64
N VAL A 9 -19.47 21.52 -12.87
CA VAL A 9 -19.09 20.66 -14.01
C VAL A 9 -17.67 20.10 -13.84
N VAL A 10 -16.73 20.89 -13.33
CA VAL A 10 -15.35 20.42 -13.07
C VAL A 10 -15.32 19.39 -11.94
N VAL A 11 -16.05 19.61 -10.84
CA VAL A 11 -16.12 18.66 -9.72
C VAL A 11 -16.78 17.35 -10.15
N ALA A 12 -17.84 17.42 -10.96
CA ALA A 12 -18.50 16.24 -11.52
C ALA A 12 -17.57 15.44 -12.45
N LEU A 13 -16.78 16.11 -13.30
CA LEU A 13 -15.81 15.46 -14.18
C LEU A 13 -14.66 14.78 -13.40
N VAL A 14 -14.18 15.39 -12.32
CA VAL A 14 -13.15 14.78 -11.44
C VAL A 14 -13.70 13.53 -10.75
N LEU A 15 -14.96 13.55 -10.31
CA LEU A 15 -15.60 12.38 -9.69
C LEU A 15 -15.85 11.23 -10.68
N VAL A 16 -16.17 11.54 -11.94
CA VAL A 16 -16.34 10.53 -13.02
C VAL A 16 -15.00 9.93 -13.45
N ALA A 17 -13.91 10.70 -13.42
CA ALA A 17 -12.57 10.17 -13.65
C ALA A 17 -12.11 9.22 -12.53
N ILE A 18 -12.45 9.52 -11.27
CA ILE A 18 -12.12 8.67 -10.12
C ILE A 18 -12.90 7.34 -10.15
N SER A 19 -14.17 7.36 -10.56
CA SER A 19 -14.99 6.15 -10.64
C SER A 19 -14.60 5.24 -11.83
N ALA A 20 -14.13 5.81 -12.95
CA ALA A 20 -13.60 5.01 -14.07
C ALA A 20 -12.29 4.27 -13.70
N VAL A 21 -11.46 4.83 -12.81
CA VAL A 21 -10.24 4.16 -12.30
C VAL A 21 -10.59 3.05 -11.30
N MET A 22 -11.70 3.17 -10.57
CA MET A 22 -12.13 2.16 -9.58
C MET A 22 -12.82 0.94 -10.22
N SER A 23 -13.57 1.14 -11.31
CA SER A 23 -14.39 0.09 -11.95
C SER A 23 -13.59 -0.93 -12.78
N TYR A 24 -12.34 -0.65 -13.17
CA TYR A 24 -11.51 -1.60 -13.93
C TYR A 24 -10.72 -2.59 -13.04
N ARG A 25 -10.77 -2.45 -11.72
CA ARG A 25 -9.93 -3.19 -10.76
C ARG A 25 -10.55 -4.46 -10.17
N GLY A 26 -11.71 -4.93 -10.65
CA GLY A 26 -12.41 -6.08 -10.06
C GLY A 26 -11.64 -7.42 -10.17
N THR A 27 -10.65 -7.51 -11.04
CA THR A 27 -9.87 -8.73 -11.33
C THR A 27 -8.36 -8.56 -11.24
N GLN A 28 -7.88 -7.34 -11.03
CA GLN A 28 -6.45 -7.05 -10.89
C GLN A 28 -6.18 -6.96 -9.39
N GLY A 29 -5.45 -7.92 -8.84
CA GLY A 29 -4.99 -7.85 -7.46
C GLY A 29 -3.99 -6.70 -7.25
N PHE A 30 -3.01 -6.86 -6.36
CA PHE A 30 -2.12 -5.75 -5.95
C PHE A 30 -1.54 -4.96 -7.13
N ASN A 31 -1.87 -3.68 -7.27
CA ASN A 31 -1.19 -2.80 -8.23
C ASN A 31 0.10 -2.21 -7.62
N PRO A 32 1.00 -1.59 -8.42
CA PRO A 32 2.26 -1.06 -7.89
C PRO A 32 2.08 -0.04 -6.77
N VAL A 33 1.06 0.83 -6.87
CA VAL A 33 0.77 1.84 -5.84
C VAL A 33 0.36 1.19 -4.52
N GLU A 34 -0.43 0.12 -4.55
CA GLU A 34 -0.82 -0.64 -3.37
C GLU A 34 0.36 -1.39 -2.75
N ILE A 35 1.27 -1.92 -3.58
CA ILE A 35 2.50 -2.57 -3.10
C ILE A 35 3.37 -1.55 -2.37
N ASP A 36 3.56 -0.36 -2.94
CA ASP A 36 4.36 0.69 -2.32
C ASP A 36 3.71 1.22 -1.04
N ALA A 37 2.37 1.34 -1.01
CA ALA A 37 1.63 1.67 0.20
C ALA A 37 1.83 0.64 1.32
N ILE A 38 1.83 -0.66 1.00
CA ILE A 38 2.11 -1.72 1.99
C ILE A 38 3.55 -1.63 2.51
N LYS A 39 4.53 -1.40 1.64
CA LYS A 39 5.93 -1.20 2.08
C LYS A 39 6.06 -0.01 3.03
N GLN A 40 5.36 1.08 2.74
CA GLN A 40 5.33 2.25 3.62
C GLN A 40 4.68 1.93 4.96
N GLN A 41 3.53 1.25 4.98
CA GLN A 41 2.85 0.86 6.22
C GLN A 41 3.73 -0.06 7.10
N ILE A 42 4.43 -1.02 6.50
CA ILE A 42 5.42 -1.85 7.21
C ILE A 42 6.53 -0.97 7.80
N THR A 43 7.04 -0.01 7.02
CA THR A 43 8.11 0.90 7.47
C THR A 43 7.64 1.74 8.67
N ASP A 44 6.43 2.29 8.59
CA ASP A 44 5.84 3.13 9.63
C ASP A 44 5.59 2.36 10.93
N ASP A 45 5.11 1.11 10.86
CA ASP A 45 4.89 0.25 12.03
C ASP A 45 6.20 -0.06 12.77
N PHE A 46 7.26 -0.40 12.05
CA PHE A 46 8.57 -0.63 12.66
C PHE A 46 9.18 0.65 13.23
N THR A 47 9.00 1.78 12.53
CA THR A 47 9.46 3.09 13.01
C THR A 47 8.71 3.53 14.27
N ALA A 48 7.40 3.25 14.36
CA ALA A 48 6.60 3.51 15.56
C ALA A 48 7.12 2.71 16.77
N LYS A 49 7.66 1.51 16.52
CA LYS A 49 8.34 0.64 17.50
C LYS A 49 9.80 1.06 17.78
N LYS A 50 10.22 2.24 17.33
CA LYS A 50 11.58 2.81 17.45
C LYS A 50 12.67 1.99 16.72
N MET A 51 12.29 1.10 15.81
CA MET A 51 13.25 0.36 14.99
C MET A 51 13.67 1.20 13.78
N THR A 52 14.90 1.02 13.31
CA THR A 52 15.37 1.65 12.07
C THR A 52 15.25 0.66 10.94
N VAL A 53 14.29 0.89 10.04
CA VAL A 53 14.10 0.05 8.84
C VAL A 53 15.19 0.36 7.83
N THR A 54 15.89 -0.67 7.37
CA THR A 54 16.94 -0.55 6.36
C THR A 54 16.47 -0.98 4.98
N GLU A 55 15.51 -1.91 4.90
CA GLU A 55 14.97 -2.41 3.65
C GLU A 55 13.58 -3.02 3.87
N VAL A 56 12.65 -2.77 2.94
CA VAL A 56 11.40 -3.54 2.83
C VAL A 56 11.27 -4.03 1.40
N SER A 57 11.17 -5.34 1.24
CA SER A 57 10.95 -5.98 -0.06
C SER A 57 9.64 -6.74 -0.01
N MET A 58 8.75 -6.45 -0.95
CA MET A 58 7.47 -7.13 -1.12
C MET A 58 7.27 -7.40 -2.61
N LEU A 59 7.12 -8.67 -2.97
CA LEU A 59 6.96 -9.12 -4.35
C LEU A 59 5.64 -9.87 -4.50
N ARG A 60 5.03 -9.77 -5.68
CA ARG A 60 3.81 -10.54 -5.99
C ARG A 60 4.14 -12.02 -6.08
N ARG A 61 3.43 -12.82 -5.29
CA ARG A 61 3.40 -14.29 -5.39
C ARG A 61 2.21 -14.77 -6.22
N ALA A 62 1.08 -14.10 -6.05
CA ALA A 62 -0.15 -14.28 -6.81
C ALA A 62 -0.81 -12.91 -7.03
N PRO A 63 -1.86 -12.78 -7.85
CA PRO A 63 -2.55 -11.49 -8.02
C PRO A 63 -2.93 -10.85 -6.68
N HIS A 64 -3.45 -11.65 -5.75
CA HIS A 64 -3.95 -11.20 -4.44
C HIS A 64 -2.99 -11.52 -3.28
N GLU A 65 -1.73 -11.87 -3.55
CA GLU A 65 -0.75 -12.22 -2.52
C GLU A 65 0.61 -11.58 -2.78
N LEU A 66 1.16 -10.93 -1.75
CA LEU A 66 2.55 -10.50 -1.69
C LEU A 66 3.32 -11.31 -0.65
N ALA A 67 4.58 -11.58 -0.93
CA ALA A 67 5.52 -12.17 0.00
C ALA A 67 6.87 -11.44 -0.07
N GLY A 68 7.56 -11.37 1.05
CA GLY A 68 8.84 -10.70 1.14
C GLY A 68 9.34 -10.59 2.58
N TYR A 69 9.97 -9.47 2.92
CA TYR A 69 10.63 -9.27 4.21
C TYR A 69 10.82 -7.79 4.54
N VAL A 70 11.08 -7.56 5.83
CA VAL A 70 11.61 -6.30 6.37
C VAL A 70 12.95 -6.56 7.04
N LYS A 71 13.94 -5.71 6.77
CA LYS A 71 15.20 -5.62 7.50
C LYS A 71 15.22 -4.37 8.36
N PHE A 72 15.64 -4.51 9.61
CA PHE A 72 15.63 -3.42 10.58
C PHE A 72 16.70 -3.59 11.65
N LYS A 73 17.04 -2.49 12.31
CA LYS A 73 17.89 -2.45 13.52
C LYS A 73 17.04 -2.07 14.73
N THR A 74 17.30 -2.71 15.87
CA THR A 74 16.70 -2.32 17.15
C THR A 74 17.47 -1.15 17.76
N PRO A 75 16.83 -0.31 18.60
CA PRO A 75 17.53 0.76 19.33
C PRO A 75 18.77 0.24 20.06
N GLY A 76 19.91 0.89 19.85
CA GLY A 76 21.17 0.55 20.52
C GLY A 76 21.85 -0.73 20.01
N SER A 77 21.37 -1.34 18.92
CA SER A 77 22.05 -2.44 18.23
C SER A 77 22.36 -2.05 16.79
N ASP A 78 23.56 -2.42 16.33
CA ASP A 78 23.94 -2.34 14.93
C ASP A 78 23.61 -3.61 14.15
N GLU A 79 23.15 -4.65 14.83
CA GLU A 79 22.72 -5.90 14.21
C GLU A 79 21.47 -5.68 13.35
N VAL A 80 21.57 -6.08 12.08
CA VAL A 80 20.43 -6.07 11.16
C VAL A 80 19.65 -7.36 11.33
N GLN A 81 18.42 -7.23 11.83
CA GLN A 81 17.46 -8.31 11.90
C GLN A 81 16.59 -8.33 10.64
N GLN A 82 16.07 -9.50 10.29
CA GLN A 82 15.17 -9.69 9.17
C GLN A 82 13.95 -10.49 9.61
N LYS A 83 12.76 -10.03 9.23
CA LYS A 83 11.49 -10.72 9.46
C LYS A 83 10.75 -10.95 8.15
N PRO A 84 10.20 -12.16 7.90
CA PRO A 84 9.38 -12.40 6.71
C PRO A 84 8.07 -11.64 6.83
N CYS A 85 7.61 -11.09 5.71
CA CYS A 85 6.35 -10.35 5.61
C CYS A 85 5.47 -10.92 4.50
N THR A 86 4.16 -10.88 4.73
CA THR A 86 3.15 -11.29 3.75
C THR A 86 2.04 -10.26 3.69
N ALA A 87 1.41 -10.13 2.53
CA ALA A 87 0.20 -9.34 2.39
C ALA A 87 -0.82 -10.06 1.52
N VAL A 88 -2.10 -9.97 1.87
CA VAL A 88 -3.21 -10.58 1.14
C VAL A 88 -4.29 -9.55 0.84
N MET A 89 -4.92 -9.69 -0.32
CA MET A 89 -6.06 -8.88 -0.74
C MET A 89 -7.31 -9.75 -0.73
N ALA A 90 -8.29 -9.38 0.07
CA ALA A 90 -9.60 -10.02 0.09
C ALA A 90 -10.43 -9.64 -1.14
N ALA A 91 -11.53 -10.37 -1.38
CA ALA A 91 -12.40 -10.17 -2.54
C ALA A 91 -13.05 -8.77 -2.59
N ASP A 92 -13.26 -8.14 -1.42
CA ASP A 92 -13.74 -6.76 -1.26
C ASP A 92 -12.62 -5.72 -1.45
N LYS A 93 -11.42 -6.14 -1.85
CA LYS A 93 -10.18 -5.37 -1.98
C LYS A 93 -9.59 -4.88 -0.65
N THR A 94 -10.11 -5.35 0.49
CA THR A 94 -9.47 -5.10 1.77
C THR A 94 -8.09 -5.74 1.78
N THR A 95 -7.06 -4.94 2.05
CA THR A 95 -5.68 -5.42 2.14
C THR A 95 -5.30 -5.63 3.59
N SER A 96 -4.58 -6.72 3.86
CA SER A 96 -4.00 -6.99 5.18
C SER A 96 -2.58 -7.47 4.99
N TRP A 97 -1.71 -7.15 5.95
CA TRP A 97 -0.31 -7.57 5.92
C TRP A 97 0.15 -7.90 7.33
N ASN A 98 1.20 -8.73 7.42
CA ASN A 98 1.81 -9.12 8.67
C ASN A 98 3.28 -9.45 8.47
N CYS A 99 4.11 -9.14 9.47
CA CYS A 99 5.51 -9.54 9.55
C CYS A 99 5.72 -10.34 10.85
N GLN A 100 6.28 -11.55 10.73
CA GLN A 100 6.46 -12.47 11.88
C GLN A 100 7.45 -11.93 12.91
#